data_AF-A0A7V9CWG9-F1
#
_entry.id   AF-A0A7V9CWG9-F1
#
_cell.length_a   1.000
_cell.length_b   1.000
_cell.length_c   1.000
_cell.angle_alpha   90.00
_cell.angle_beta   90.00
_cell.angle_gamma   90.00
#
_symmetry.space_group_name_H-M   'P 1'
#
loop_
_entity.id
_entity.type
_entity.pdbx_description
1 polymer ?
#
loop_
_entity_poly.entity_id
_entity_poly.type
_entity_poly.pdbx_seq_one_letter_code
_entity_poly.pdbx_strand_id
1 'polypeptide(L)'
;MAPKWLNDRSRPFLPATFDVDDCELLLDDPRLLVLGASFDQVFLMKVHAGRATDADHLEALWPRCSFETPDEAAVAYRAAYPHEHPDPHLAEWIASVI
;
A
#
# COMPACT_ATOMS: atom_id res chain seq x y z
N MET A 1 -8.33 -15.32 -24.17
CA MET A 1 -7.59 -14.41 -23.27
C MET A 1 -8.50 -14.12 -22.09
N ALA A 2 -8.05 -14.42 -20.86
CA ALA A 2 -8.82 -14.13 -19.65
C ALA A 2 -8.81 -12.62 -19.38
N PRO A 3 -9.92 -12.04 -18.88
CA PRO A 3 -10.02 -10.60 -18.68
C PRO A 3 -9.13 -10.15 -17.51
N LYS A 4 -8.31 -9.13 -17.74
CA LYS A 4 -7.30 -8.54 -16.82
C LYS A 4 -7.93 -7.62 -15.76
N TRP A 5 -8.85 -8.11 -14.94
CA TRP A 5 -9.50 -7.26 -13.93
C TRP A 5 -9.22 -7.76 -12.52
N LEU A 6 -7.96 -7.58 -12.15
CA LEU A 6 -7.46 -6.82 -11.01
C LEU A 6 -6.01 -6.52 -11.40
N ASN A 7 -5.46 -5.34 -11.08
CA ASN A 7 -4.17 -4.87 -11.59
C ASN A 7 -3.04 -5.93 -11.51
N ASP A 8 -2.80 -6.72 -12.56
CA ASP A 8 -1.69 -7.69 -12.64
C ASP A 8 -0.34 -7.05 -12.30
N ARG A 9 -0.23 -5.74 -12.60
CA ARG A 9 0.94 -4.90 -12.29
C ARG A 9 1.13 -4.60 -10.80
N SER A 10 0.09 -4.70 -9.99
CA SER A 10 0.13 -4.46 -8.55
C SER A 10 0.39 -5.74 -7.76
N ARG A 11 0.12 -6.91 -8.35
CA ARG A 11 0.32 -8.22 -7.72
C ARG A 11 1.72 -8.45 -7.14
N PRO A 12 2.82 -8.00 -7.77
CA PRO A 12 4.16 -8.16 -7.21
C PRO A 12 4.39 -7.37 -5.91
N PHE A 13 3.55 -6.39 -5.62
CA PHE A 13 3.71 -5.49 -4.47
C PHE A 13 2.73 -5.81 -3.35
N LEU A 14 1.95 -6.90 -3.45
CA LEU A 14 0.95 -7.25 -2.45
C LEU A 14 1.61 -7.54 -1.08
N PRO A 15 1.20 -6.87 0.00
CA PRO A 15 1.69 -7.15 1.35
C PRO A 15 1.44 -8.60 1.79
N ALA A 16 2.34 -9.16 2.59
CA ALA A 16 2.11 -10.42 3.29
C ALA A 16 0.95 -10.33 4.30
N THR A 17 0.69 -9.11 4.80
CA THR A 17 -0.41 -8.78 5.71
C THR A 17 -1.68 -8.33 4.99
N PHE A 18 -1.78 -8.54 3.67
CA PHE A 18 -2.99 -8.15 2.94
C PHE A 18 -4.17 -8.97 3.43
N ASP A 19 -5.16 -8.28 3.98
CA ASP A 19 -6.46 -8.84 4.34
C ASP A 19 -7.52 -8.29 3.38
N VAL A 20 -8.28 -9.20 2.79
CA VAL A 20 -9.39 -8.87 1.88
C VAL A 20 -10.59 -8.33 2.64
N ASP A 21 -10.75 -8.73 3.90
CA ASP A 21 -11.87 -8.32 4.74
C ASP A 21 -11.74 -6.85 5.18
N ASP A 22 -10.53 -6.29 5.12
CA ASP A 22 -10.24 -4.87 5.37
C ASP A 22 -10.47 -3.97 4.14
N CYS A 23 -10.81 -4.54 2.98
CA CYS A 23 -11.04 -3.77 1.76
C CYS A 23 -12.43 -3.10 1.76
N GLU A 24 -12.48 -1.89 1.21
CA GLU A 24 -13.74 -1.19 0.94
C GLU A 24 -14.50 -1.88 -0.20
N LEU A 25 -15.77 -2.17 0.01
CA LEU A 25 -16.65 -2.64 -1.05
C LEU A 25 -17.04 -1.48 -1.97
N LEU A 26 -16.47 -1.45 -3.18
CA LEU A 26 -16.75 -0.41 -4.18
C LEU A 26 -17.91 -0.78 -5.11
N LEU A 27 -18.07 -2.08 -5.40
CA LEU A 27 -19.16 -2.60 -6.22
C LEU A 27 -19.45 -4.06 -5.83
N ASP A 28 -20.72 -4.36 -5.61
CA ASP A 28 -21.26 -5.71 -5.48
C ASP A 28 -22.35 -5.92 -6.53
N ASP A 29 -22.03 -6.70 -7.55
CA ASP A 29 -22.96 -7.16 -8.58
C ASP A 29 -22.86 -8.70 -8.67
N PRO A 30 -23.95 -9.42 -9.01
CA PRO A 30 -23.94 -10.88 -9.09
C PRO A 30 -22.81 -11.50 -9.93
N ARG A 31 -22.17 -10.73 -10.81
CA ARG A 31 -21.08 -11.18 -11.69
C ARG A 31 -19.76 -10.47 -11.46
N LEU A 32 -19.72 -9.47 -10.59
CA LEU A 32 -18.58 -8.57 -10.42
C LEU A 32 -18.51 -8.04 -8.99
N LEU A 33 -17.43 -8.38 -8.29
CA LEU A 33 -17.04 -7.79 -7.02
C LEU A 33 -15.84 -6.87 -7.26
N VAL A 34 -15.94 -5.62 -6.81
CA VAL A 34 -14.82 -4.66 -6.84
C VAL A 34 -14.53 -4.21 -5.42
N LEU A 35 -13.29 -4.47 -4.99
CA LEU A 35 -12.78 -4.12 -3.68
C LEU A 35 -11.66 -3.07 -3.82
N GLY A 36 -11.71 -2.04 -2.98
CA GLY A 36 -10.66 -1.05 -2.83
C GLY A 36 -9.79 -1.38 -1.62
N ALA A 37 -8.48 -1.52 -1.82
CA ALA A 37 -7.54 -1.65 -0.70
C ALA A 37 -7.57 -0.37 0.17
N SER A 38 -7.30 -0.51 1.47
CA SER A 38 -7.24 0.64 2.37
C SER A 38 -6.12 1.61 1.97
N PHE A 39 -6.25 2.88 2.36
CA PHE A 39 -5.20 3.87 2.09
C PHE A 39 -3.85 3.45 2.69
N ASP A 40 -3.86 2.83 3.87
CA ASP A 40 -2.65 2.30 4.51
C ASP A 40 -1.98 1.22 3.66
N GLN A 41 -2.76 0.25 3.15
CA GLN A 41 -2.23 -0.78 2.26
C GLN A 41 -1.67 -0.18 0.97
N VAL A 42 -2.39 0.75 0.33
CA VAL A 42 -1.94 1.41 -0.89
C VAL A 42 -0.66 2.22 -0.63
N PHE A 43 -0.56 2.91 0.51
CA PHE A 43 0.62 3.64 0.92
C PHE A 43 1.83 2.72 1.06
N LEU A 44 1.70 1.61 1.80
CA LEU A 44 2.78 0.63 1.97
C LEU A 44 3.22 0.00 0.64
N MET A 45 2.27 -0.30 -0.26
CA MET A 45 2.57 -0.78 -1.61
C MET A 45 3.37 0.23 -2.44
N LYS A 46 3.13 1.52 -2.25
CA LYS A 46 3.84 2.61 -2.93
C LYS A 46 5.24 2.80 -2.37
N VAL A 47 5.38 2.77 -1.05
CA VAL A 47 6.68 2.73 -0.37
C VAL A 47 7.51 1.55 -0.91
N HIS A 48 6.93 0.35 -0.95
CA HIS A 48 7.60 -0.85 -1.45
C HIS A 48 7.97 -0.77 -2.94
N ALA A 49 7.12 -0.14 -3.75
CA ALA A 49 7.41 0.04 -5.17
C ALA A 49 8.61 0.98 -5.42
N GLY A 50 8.91 1.89 -4.49
CA GLY A 50 10.15 2.68 -4.46
C GLY A 50 10.39 3.54 -5.70
N ARG A 51 9.33 3.95 -6.43
CA ARG A 51 9.48 4.70 -7.69
C ARG A 51 9.58 6.20 -7.38
N ALA A 52 10.46 6.90 -8.09
CA ALA A 52 10.60 8.36 -7.94
C ALA A 52 9.28 9.12 -8.18
N THR A 53 8.40 8.61 -9.04
CA THR A 53 7.07 9.18 -9.33
C THR A 53 6.05 8.98 -8.21
N ASP A 54 6.37 8.20 -7.19
CA ASP A 54 5.44 7.91 -6.10
C ASP A 54 5.55 8.91 -4.94
N ALA A 55 6.54 9.83 -4.92
CA ALA A 55 6.65 10.87 -3.88
C ALA A 55 5.37 11.75 -3.79
N ASP A 56 4.94 12.36 -4.89
CA ASP A 56 3.71 13.17 -4.94
C ASP A 56 2.46 12.35 -4.56
N HIS A 57 2.47 11.04 -4.88
CA HIS A 57 1.37 10.15 -4.49
C HIS A 57 1.38 9.85 -3.00
N LEU A 58 2.56 9.65 -2.39
CA LEU A 58 2.71 9.37 -0.96
C LEU A 58 2.28 10.59 -0.14
N GLU A 59 2.73 11.79 -0.51
CA GLU A 59 2.27 13.06 0.10
C GLU A 59 0.74 13.19 0.01
N ALA A 60 0.16 12.91 -1.17
CA ALA A 60 -1.29 12.98 -1.36
C ALA A 60 -2.06 11.90 -0.58
N LEU A 61 -1.47 10.72 -0.36
CA LEU A 61 -2.10 9.61 0.36
C LEU A 61 -2.01 9.79 1.88
N TRP A 62 -0.94 10.40 2.39
CA TRP A 62 -0.65 10.50 3.81
C TRP A 62 -1.82 11.01 4.67
N PRO A 63 -2.53 12.11 4.33
CA PRO A 63 -3.65 12.61 5.12
C PRO A 63 -4.87 11.68 5.18
N ARG A 64 -4.89 10.61 4.39
CA ARG A 64 -5.95 9.60 4.34
C ARG A 64 -5.56 8.29 5.04
N CYS A 65 -4.28 8.15 5.39
CA CYS A 65 -3.79 7.00 6.12
C CYS A 65 -4.16 7.11 7.61
N SER A 66 -4.20 5.98 8.30
CA SER A 66 -4.38 5.94 9.76
C SER A 66 -3.09 6.16 10.54
N PHE A 67 -1.94 6.12 9.87
CA PHE A 67 -0.63 6.36 10.48
C PHE A 67 -0.53 7.80 11.02
N GLU A 68 -0.18 7.94 12.29
CA GLU A 68 0.04 9.24 12.93
C GLU A 68 1.48 9.73 12.71
N THR A 69 2.42 8.79 12.54
CA THR A 69 3.86 9.09 12.40
C THR A 69 4.55 8.25 11.32
N PRO A 70 5.63 8.77 10.70
CA PRO A 70 6.47 8.00 9.78
C PRO A 70 7.00 6.70 10.37
N ASP A 71 7.29 6.70 11.67
CA ASP A 71 7.75 5.51 12.41
C ASP A 71 6.69 4.40 12.43
N GLU A 72 5.41 4.74 12.65
CA GLU A 72 4.31 3.78 12.59
C GLU A 72 4.17 3.17 11.20
N ALA A 73 4.24 4.00 10.15
CA ALA A 73 4.22 3.52 8.77
C ALA A 73 5.42 2.60 8.48
N ALA A 74 6.62 2.91 8.99
CA ALA A 74 7.80 2.06 8.85
C ALA A 74 7.67 0.74 9.63
N VAL A 75 7.02 0.73 10.80
CA VAL A 75 6.68 -0.50 11.55
C VAL A 75 5.72 -1.35 10.72
N ALA A 76 4.65 -0.74 10.21
CA ALA A 76 3.65 -1.43 9.38
C ALA A 76 4.27 -1.98 8.08
N TYR A 77 5.19 -1.24 7.45
CA TYR A 77 5.95 -1.69 6.29
C TYR A 77 6.74 -2.97 6.58
N ARG A 78 7.46 -3.03 7.71
CA ARG A 78 8.24 -4.21 8.10
C ARG A 78 7.35 -5.43 8.32
N ALA A 79 6.15 -5.23 8.86
CA ALA A 79 5.16 -6.30 8.98
C ALA A 79 4.63 -6.76 7.61
N ALA A 80 4.35 -5.80 6.71
CA ALA A 80 3.85 -6.04 5.36
C ALA A 80 4.86 -6.77 4.45
N TYR A 81 6.15 -6.49 4.59
CA TYR A 81 7.22 -7.03 3.74
C TYR A 81 8.37 -7.64 4.57
N PRO A 82 8.13 -8.75 5.29
CA PRO A 82 9.10 -9.32 6.24
C PRO A 82 10.36 -9.92 5.57
N HIS A 83 10.33 -10.08 4.24
CA HIS A 83 11.45 -10.59 3.45
C HIS A 83 12.41 -9.49 2.99
N GLU A 84 12.01 -8.22 3.10
CA GLU A 84 12.88 -7.09 2.78
C GLU A 84 13.96 -6.91 3.85
N HIS A 85 15.11 -6.39 3.43
CA HIS A 85 16.17 -6.07 4.39
C HIS A 85 15.72 -4.92 5.30
N PRO A 86 15.95 -5.01 6.63
CA PRO A 86 15.65 -3.91 7.53
C PRO A 86 16.39 -2.64 7.09
N ASP A 87 15.61 -1.61 6.78
CA ASP A 87 16.14 -0.28 6.48
C ASP A 87 15.96 0.62 7.71
N PRO A 88 17.06 0.98 8.41
CA PRO A 88 16.99 1.87 9.57
C PRO A 88 16.60 3.31 9.20
N HIS A 89 16.70 3.70 7.92
CA HIS A 89 16.40 5.05 7.43
C HIS A 89 15.01 5.18 6.80
N LEU A 90 14.21 4.10 6.78
CA LEU A 90 12.90 4.11 6.14
C LEU A 90 11.97 5.18 6.71
N ALA A 91 11.93 5.35 8.03
CA ALA A 91 11.10 6.35 8.68
C ALA A 91 11.54 7.78 8.31
N GLU A 92 12.85 8.05 8.26
CA GLU A 92 13.41 9.34 7.84
C GLU A 92 13.08 9.64 6.38
N TRP A 93 13.14 8.63 5.52
CA TRP A 93 12.76 8.76 4.12
C TRP A 93 11.26 9.03 3.97
N ILE A 94 10.39 8.28 4.67
CA ILE A 94 8.94 8.52 4.67
C ILE A 94 8.66 9.97 5.11
N ALA A 95 9.30 10.45 6.17
CA ALA A 95 9.17 11.82 6.65
C ALA A 95 9.63 12.88 5.63
N SER A 96 10.52 12.52 4.70
CA SER A 96 11.01 13.44 3.68
C SER A 96 10.11 13.57 2.45
N VAL A 97 9.13 12.68 2.30
CA VAL A 97 8.23 12.60 1.12
C VAL A 97 6.76 12.82 1.47
N ILE A 98 6.44 13.19 2.71
CA ILE A 98 5.08 13.50 3.20
C ILE A 98 5.01 14.92 3.77
#